data_AF-A0A1S8TQE5-F1
#
_entry.id   AF-A0A1S8TQE5-F1
#
_cell.length_a   1.000
_cell.length_b   1.000
_cell.length_c   1.000
_cell.angle_alpha   90.00
_cell.angle_beta   90.00
_cell.angle_gamma   90.00
#
_symmetry.space_group_name_H-M   'P 1'
#
loop_
_entity.id
_entity.type
_entity.pdbx_description
1 polymer ?
#
loop_
_entity_poly.entity_id
_entity_poly.type
_entity_poly.pdbx_seq_one_letter_code
_entity_poly.pdbx_strand_id
1 'polypeptide(L)' 'MENSKKVTSEEKLIALLKKISAKGHNAEVKQEKNGTWIVYDVKKERTQVG' A
#
# COMPACT_ATOMS: atom_id res chain seq x y z
N MET A 1 11.09 -0.41 -31.31
CA MET A 1 11.33 -0.74 -29.89
C MET A 1 10.58 0.27 -29.04
N GLU A 2 9.32 0.00 -28.71
CA GLU A 2 8.60 0.73 -27.67
C GLU A 2 8.54 -0.17 -26.45
N ASN A 3 9.55 -0.07 -25.59
CA ASN A 3 9.53 -0.74 -24.29
C ASN A 3 8.77 0.16 -23.32
N SER A 4 7.47 0.34 -23.57
CA SER A 4 6.54 0.97 -22.64
C SER A 4 6.49 0.07 -21.41
N LYS A 5 7.31 0.40 -20.39
CA LYS A 5 7.35 -0.29 -19.10
C LYS A 5 5.94 -0.31 -18.53
N LYS A 6 5.22 -1.41 -18.72
CA LYS A 6 3.94 -1.65 -18.05
C LYS A 6 4.24 -1.62 -16.57
N VAL A 7 3.80 -0.55 -15.89
CA VAL A 7 3.94 -0.45 -14.45
C VAL A 7 3.22 -1.65 -13.86
N THR A 8 3.98 -2.55 -13.24
CA THR A 8 3.43 -3.81 -12.76
C THR A 8 2.50 -3.53 -11.58
N SER A 9 1.55 -4.42 -11.32
CA SER A 9 0.67 -4.34 -10.15
C SER A 9 1.48 -4.25 -8.85
N GLU A 10 2.68 -4.84 -8.84
CA GLU A 10 3.63 -4.81 -7.73
C GLU A 10 4.29 -3.44 -7.56
N GLU A 11 4.70 -2.77 -8.65
CA GLU A 11 5.23 -1.40 -8.58
C GLU A 11 4.18 -0.42 -8.05
N LYS A 12 2.90 -0.60 -8.45
CA LYS A 12 1.78 0.20 -7.92
C LYS A 12 1.55 -0.06 -6.43
N LEU A 13 1.61 -1.33 -6.00
CA LEU A 13 1.51 -1.70 -4.59
C LEU A 13 2.62 -1.06 -3.76
N ILE A 14 3.87 -1.19 -4.20
CA ILE A 14 5.04 -0.60 -3.51
C ILE A 14 4.90 0.93 -3.42
N ALA A 15 4.46 1.60 -4.48
CA ALA A 15 4.24 3.05 -4.47
C ALA A 15 3.17 3.47 -3.45
N LEU A 16 2.08 2.72 -3.35
CA LEU A 16 1.02 2.91 -2.35
C LEU A 16 1.55 2.75 -0.92
N LEU A 17 2.29 1.67 -0.65
CA LEU A 17 2.87 1.41 0.67
C LEU A 17 3.86 2.48 1.10
N LYS A 18 4.73 2.94 0.18
CA LYS A 18 5.64 4.06 0.43
C LYS A 18 4.88 5.35 0.77
N LYS A 19 3.78 5.64 0.07
CA LYS A 19 2.94 6.82 0.32
C LYS A 19 2.28 6.76 1.69
N ILE A 20 1.79 5.60 2.12
CA ILE A 20 1.17 5.40 3.43
C ILE A 20 2.22 5.56 4.55
N SER A 21 3.36 4.91 4.39
CA SER A 21 4.47 5.00 5.34
C SER A 21 5.01 6.42 5.49
N ALA A 22 5.10 7.20 4.40
CA ALA A 22 5.53 8.60 4.44
C ALA A 22 4.61 9.51 5.27
N LYS A 23 3.34 9.12 5.49
CA LYS A 23 2.41 9.83 6.40
C LYS A 23 2.57 9.39 7.86
N GLY A 24 3.43 8.41 8.15
CA GLY A 24 3.52 7.76 9.46
C GLY A 24 2.35 6.83 9.77
N HIS A 25 1.59 6.44 8.76
CA HIS A 25 0.45 5.53 8.89
C HIS A 25 0.88 4.07 8.65
N ASN A 26 0.03 3.12 9.05
CA ASN A 26 0.20 1.71 8.71
C ASN A 26 -0.63 1.34 7.48
N ALA A 27 -0.23 0.28 6.78
CA ALA A 27 -1.03 -0.29 5.71
C ALA A 27 -1.59 -1.65 6.16
N GLU A 28 -2.86 -1.90 5.89
CA GLU A 28 -3.43 -3.25 5.88
C GLU A 28 -3.58 -3.71 4.43
N VAL A 29 -3.07 -4.90 4.12
CA VAL A 29 -3.02 -5.42 2.76
C VAL A 29 -3.74 -6.77 2.73
N LYS A 30 -4.74 -6.89 1.86
CA LYS A 30 -5.52 -8.10 1.68
C LYS A 30 -5.52 -8.52 0.21
N GLN A 31 -5.33 -9.81 -0.04
CA GLN A 31 -5.52 -10.38 -1.37
C GLN A 31 -6.88 -11.08 -1.42
N GLU A 32 -7.71 -10.69 -2.39
CA GLU A 32 -9.00 -11.33 -2.65
C GLU A 32 -8.81 -12.63 -3.45
N LYS A 33 -9.83 -13.50 -3.43
CA LYS A 33 -9.80 -14.81 -4.13
C LYS A 33 -9.56 -14.70 -5.64
N ASN A 34 -9.88 -13.54 -6.24
CA ASN A 34 -9.65 -13.25 -7.65
C ASN A 34 -8.23 -12.69 -7.95
N GLY A 35 -7.33 -12.69 -6.97
CA GLY A 35 -5.96 -12.17 -7.08
C GLY A 35 -5.83 -10.65 -6.97
N THR A 36 -6.93 -9.92 -6.75
CA THR A 36 -6.91 -8.46 -6.55
C THR A 36 -6.33 -8.12 -5.18
N TRP A 37 -5.44 -7.12 -5.14
CA TRP A 37 -4.91 -6.57 -3.89
C TRP A 37 -5.73 -5.37 -3.45
N ILE A 38 -6.17 -5.37 -2.19
CA ILE A 38 -6.82 -4.25 -1.52
C ILE A 38 -5.85 -3.72 -0.47
N VAL A 39 -5.61 -2.41 -0.47
CA VAL A 39 -4.69 -1.75 0.45
C VAL A 39 -5.46 -0.66 1.20
N TYR A 40 -5.47 -0.73 2.52
CA TYR A 40 -6.08 0.27 3.41
C TYR A 40 -4.98 1.13 4.04
N ASP A 41 -5.17 2.44 4.01
CA ASP A 41 -4.36 3.41 4.77
C ASP A 41 -4.94 3.52 6.19
N VAL A 42 -4.24 2.95 7.17
CA VAL A 42 -4.66 2.84 8.56
C VAL A 42 -3.96 3.91 9.40
N LYS A 43 -4.70 4.97 9.71
CA LYS A 43 -4.25 5.99 10.67
C LYS A 43 -4.33 5.42 12.07
N LYS A 44 -3.18 5.35 12.74
CA LYS A 44 -3.11 5.01 14.17
C LYS A 44 -3.01 6.29 14.98
N GLU A 45 -3.81 6.37 16.04
CA GLU A 45 -3.65 7.40 17.05
C GLU A 45 -2.93 6.78 18.23
N ARG A 46 -1.78 7.38 18.59
CA ARG A 46 -0.97 6.89 19.70
C ARG A 46 -1.38 7.67 20.95
N THR A 47 -2.10 7.01 21.83
CA THR A 47 -2.34 7.51 23.19
C THR A 47 -1.46 6.71 24.14
N GLN A 48 -0.56 7.39 24.83
CA GLN A 48 0.19 6.77 25.91
C GLN A 48 -0.69 6.75 27.16
N VAL A 49 -1.03 5.56 27.62
CA VAL A 49 -1.74 5.34 28.88
C VAL A 49 -0.71 4.81 29.87
N GLY A 50 -0.46 5.59 30.93
CA GLY A 50 0.27 5.17 32.12
C GLY A 50 -0.70 4.77 33.21
#